data_AF-A0AAW8BGT5-F1
#
_entry.id   AF-A0AAW8BGT5-F1
#
_cell.length_a   1.000
_cell.length_b   1.000
_cell.length_c   1.000
_cell.angle_alpha   90.00
_cell.angle_beta   90.00
_cell.angle_gamma   90.00
#
_symmetry.space_group_name_H-M   'P 1'
#
loop_
_entity.id
_entity.type
_entity.pdbx_description
1 polymer ?
#
loop_
_entity_poly.entity_id
_entity_poly.type
_entity_poly.pdbx_seq_one_letter_code
_entity_poly.pdbx_strand_id
1 'polypeptide(L)'
;MTTLEDAVALAASENGLAVISTVRADGTVQASLVNVGLLPHPAGGEPVLGFTTYGKVKLANLRARPQLAVTFRKGWQWATVEGRAELAGPDDTQPWLSDPDQLRLLLRDVFSAAGGSHDDWDEYDRVMASERRAVVLIAPTRVYTNR
;
A
#
# COMPACT_ATOMS: atom_id res chain seq x y z
N MET A 1 7.89 22.29 4.68
CA MET A 1 8.06 21.17 3.72
C MET A 1 7.08 20.10 4.15
N THR A 2 6.19 19.65 3.27
CA THR A 2 5.17 18.65 3.61
C THR A 2 5.84 17.30 3.89
N THR A 3 5.54 16.69 5.03
CA THR A 3 6.09 15.38 5.39
C THR A 3 5.19 14.24 4.87
N LEU A 4 5.65 13.00 5.02
CA LEU A 4 4.86 11.82 4.72
C LEU A 4 3.62 11.73 5.63
N GLU A 5 3.79 12.03 6.91
CA GLU A 5 2.73 12.03 7.92
C GLU A 5 1.67 13.09 7.61
N ASP A 6 2.09 14.29 7.19
CA ASP A 6 1.17 15.35 6.74
C ASP A 6 0.31 14.86 5.56
N ALA A 7 0.89 14.12 4.63
CA ALA A 7 0.18 13.58 3.47
C ALA A 7 -0.86 12.53 3.88
N VAL A 8 -0.46 11.57 4.71
CA VAL A 8 -1.34 10.48 5.18
C VAL A 8 -2.47 11.03 6.05
N ALA A 9 -2.20 12.04 6.88
CA ALA A 9 -3.19 12.66 7.76
C ALA A 9 -4.40 13.25 7.00
N LEU A 10 -4.25 13.58 5.71
CA LEU A 10 -5.37 14.06 4.89
C LEU A 10 -6.49 13.02 4.75
N ALA A 11 -6.16 11.73 4.73
CA ALA A 11 -7.13 10.65 4.53
C ALA A 11 -7.58 9.96 5.84
N ALA A 12 -7.18 10.48 7.01
CA ALA A 12 -7.48 9.86 8.29
C ALA A 12 -8.99 9.67 8.54
N SER A 13 -9.84 10.60 8.09
CA SER A 13 -11.30 10.50 8.23
C SER A 13 -11.97 9.54 7.25
N GLU A 14 -11.24 9.05 6.26
CA GLU A 14 -11.73 8.13 5.21
C GLU A 14 -10.94 6.80 5.24
N ASN A 15 -10.39 6.40 6.39
CA ASN A 15 -9.64 5.16 6.54
C ASN A 15 -8.52 5.03 5.49
N GLY A 16 -7.68 6.06 5.37
CA GLY A 16 -6.51 6.03 4.46
C GLY A 16 -6.87 5.95 2.97
N LEU A 17 -8.10 6.29 2.57
CA LEU A 17 -8.54 6.27 1.19
C LEU A 17 -7.65 7.16 0.31
N ALA A 18 -7.03 6.57 -0.71
CA ALA A 18 -6.10 7.23 -1.59
C ALA A 18 -6.26 6.76 -3.04
N VAL A 19 -5.87 7.61 -3.98
CA VAL A 19 -5.72 7.23 -5.38
C VAL A 19 -4.28 6.78 -5.59
N ILE A 20 -4.08 5.58 -6.14
CA ILE A 20 -2.77 5.15 -6.61
C ILE A 20 -2.71 5.18 -8.12
N SER A 21 -1.55 5.54 -8.67
CA SER A 21 -1.26 5.57 -10.10
C SER A 21 -0.07 4.67 -10.42
N THR A 22 -0.26 3.71 -11.32
CA THR A 22 0.77 2.75 -11.78
C THR A 22 0.98 2.86 -13.28
N VAL A 23 2.08 2.32 -13.80
CA VAL A 23 2.44 2.40 -15.22
C VAL A 23 2.15 1.08 -15.95
N ARG A 24 1.35 1.15 -17.02
CA ARG A 24 1.02 0.01 -17.88
C ARG A 24 2.18 -0.36 -18.82
N ALA A 25 2.04 -1.50 -19.49
CA ALA A 25 3.01 -1.97 -20.46
C ALA A 25 3.22 -1.04 -21.67
N ASP A 26 2.17 -0.33 -22.07
CA ASP A 26 2.19 0.67 -23.16
C ASP A 26 2.67 2.06 -22.69
N GLY A 27 3.13 2.19 -21.44
CA GLY A 27 3.57 3.45 -20.85
C GLY A 27 2.45 4.37 -20.37
N THR A 28 1.18 4.01 -20.54
CA THR A 28 0.05 4.78 -20.02
C THR A 28 -0.14 4.59 -18.52
N VAL A 29 -0.89 5.50 -17.87
CA VAL A 29 -1.14 5.45 -16.42
C VAL A 29 -2.46 4.76 -16.10
N GLN A 30 -2.43 3.83 -15.15
CA GLN A 30 -3.61 3.22 -14.52
C GLN A 30 -3.81 3.80 -13.12
N ALA A 31 -4.95 4.42 -12.88
CA ALA A 31 -5.37 4.87 -11.55
C ALA A 31 -6.35 3.89 -10.90
N SER A 32 -6.29 3.75 -9.58
CA SER A 32 -7.29 3.03 -8.78
C SER A 32 -7.40 3.60 -7.38
N LEU A 33 -8.58 3.45 -6.76
CA LEU A 33 -8.82 3.85 -5.37
C LEU A 33 -8.53 2.67 -4.44
N VAL A 34 -7.78 2.90 -3.36
CA VAL A 34 -7.39 1.90 -2.36
C VAL A 34 -7.29 2.54 -0.98
N ASN A 35 -7.35 1.74 0.09
CA ASN A 35 -6.99 2.17 1.43
C ASN A 35 -5.50 1.95 1.65
N VAL A 36 -4.78 2.99 2.07
CA VAL A 36 -3.34 2.99 2.28
C VAL A 36 -3.03 3.39 3.71
N GLY A 37 -2.22 2.58 4.39
CA GLY A 37 -1.72 2.85 5.74
C GLY A 37 -0.26 3.29 5.75
N LEU A 38 0.14 3.98 6.81
CA LEU A 38 1.55 4.25 7.14
C LEU A 38 1.99 3.25 8.21
N LEU A 39 3.08 2.53 7.97
CA LEU A 39 3.60 1.49 8.87
C LEU A 39 5.12 1.39 8.78
N PRO A 40 5.80 0.87 9.81
CA PRO A 40 7.23 0.53 9.71
C PRO A 40 7.43 -0.64 8.74
N HIS A 41 8.48 -0.59 7.94
CA HIS A 41 8.86 -1.69 7.07
C HIS A 41 9.27 -2.93 7.90
N PRO A 42 8.80 -4.15 7.56
CA PRO A 42 9.06 -5.34 8.39
C PRO A 42 10.54 -5.71 8.54
N ALA A 43 11.38 -5.37 7.56
CA ALA A 43 12.80 -5.72 7.58
C ALA A 43 13.69 -4.68 8.28
N GLY A 44 13.35 -3.39 8.19
CA GLY A 44 14.25 -2.29 8.55
C GLY A 44 13.64 -1.21 9.45
N GLY A 45 12.32 -1.22 9.64
CA GLY A 45 11.61 -0.29 10.52
C GLY A 45 11.41 1.11 9.94
N GLU A 46 11.92 1.41 8.75
CA GLU A 46 11.71 2.70 8.07
C GLU A 46 10.22 2.90 7.72
N PRO A 47 9.72 4.15 7.74
CA PRO A 47 8.33 4.41 7.43
C PRO A 47 8.04 4.16 5.94
N VAL A 48 7.06 3.29 5.67
CA VAL A 48 6.57 2.98 4.33
C VAL A 48 5.05 3.14 4.26
N LEU A 49 4.54 3.34 3.05
CA LEU A 49 3.10 3.20 2.82
C LEU A 49 2.79 1.74 2.46
N GLY A 50 1.64 1.24 2.92
CA GLY A 50 1.20 -0.12 2.67
C GLY A 50 -0.24 -0.17 2.18
N PHE A 51 -0.52 -1.00 1.18
CA PHE A 51 -1.88 -1.41 0.85
C PHE A 51 -1.95 -2.89 0.44
N THR A 52 -3.10 -3.51 0.61
CA THR A 52 -3.33 -4.88 0.16
C THR A 52 -4.02 -4.90 -1.20
N THR A 53 -3.67 -5.86 -2.05
CA THR A 53 -4.30 -6.01 -3.35
C THR A 53 -4.28 -7.45 -3.81
N TYR A 54 -5.07 -7.73 -4.84
CA TYR A 54 -5.14 -9.02 -5.51
C TYR A 54 -5.38 -8.79 -6.99
N GLY A 55 -5.26 -9.86 -7.77
CA GLY A 55 -5.50 -9.82 -9.20
C GLY A 55 -4.28 -9.42 -10.03
N LYS A 56 -4.37 -9.66 -11.34
CA LYS A 56 -3.19 -9.75 -12.20
C LYS A 56 -2.67 -8.42 -12.69
N VAL A 57 -3.55 -7.47 -13.00
CA VAL A 57 -3.17 -6.25 -13.76
C VAL A 57 -2.26 -5.34 -12.95
N LYS A 58 -2.68 -4.94 -11.74
CA LYS A 58 -1.92 -4.02 -10.88
C LYS A 58 -0.59 -4.65 -10.45
N LEU A 59 -0.61 -5.92 -10.03
CA LEU A 59 0.59 -6.65 -9.63
C LEU A 59 1.57 -6.82 -10.79
N ALA A 60 1.10 -7.17 -12.00
CA ALA A 60 1.97 -7.28 -13.17
C ALA A 60 2.63 -5.93 -13.53
N ASN A 61 1.87 -4.82 -13.43
CA ASN A 61 2.42 -3.49 -13.64
C ASN A 61 3.52 -3.20 -12.62
N LEU A 62 3.28 -3.42 -11.32
CA LEU A 62 4.23 -3.11 -10.25
C LEU A 62 5.48 -4.00 -10.27
N ARG A 63 5.34 -5.29 -10.62
CA ARG A 63 6.50 -6.20 -10.81
C ARG A 63 7.46 -5.70 -11.88
N ALA A 64 6.90 -5.23 -13.00
CA ALA A 64 7.71 -4.76 -14.12
C ALA A 64 8.17 -3.30 -13.95
N ARG A 65 7.35 -2.46 -13.31
CA ARG A 65 7.48 -1.00 -13.22
C ARG A 65 7.06 -0.57 -11.81
N PRO A 66 7.96 -0.67 -10.82
CA PRO A 66 7.61 -0.46 -9.42
C PRO A 66 7.35 1.01 -9.06
N GLN A 67 7.54 1.96 -9.97
CA GLN A 67 7.24 3.36 -9.72
C GLN A 67 5.72 3.59 -9.64
N LEU A 68 5.28 4.25 -8.58
CA LEU A 68 3.90 4.64 -8.38
C LEU A 68 3.78 5.95 -7.60
N ALA A 69 2.62 6.57 -7.72
CA ALA A 69 2.23 7.73 -6.94
C ALA A 69 0.98 7.40 -6.11
N VAL A 70 0.95 7.85 -4.86
CA VAL A 70 -0.18 7.75 -3.94
C VAL A 70 -0.65 9.15 -3.59
N THR A 71 -1.89 9.48 -3.94
CA THR A 71 -2.48 10.79 -3.65
C THR A 71 -3.56 10.66 -2.58
N PHE A 72 -3.32 11.32 -1.45
CA PHE A 72 -4.28 11.51 -0.37
C PHE A 72 -4.98 12.87 -0.52
N ARG A 73 -6.25 12.97 -0.11
CA ARG A 73 -7.02 14.21 -0.25
C ARG A 73 -8.03 14.44 0.86
N LYS A 74 -8.25 15.71 1.19
CA LYS A 74 -9.33 16.20 2.05
C LYS A 74 -9.96 17.44 1.43
N GLY A 75 -11.13 17.27 0.81
CA GLY A 75 -11.70 18.33 -0.02
C GLY A 75 -10.74 18.72 -1.14
N TRP A 76 -10.38 20.01 -1.22
CA TRP A 76 -9.42 20.55 -2.20
C TRP A 76 -7.96 20.40 -1.78
N GLN A 77 -7.66 20.06 -0.53
CA GLN A 77 -6.29 19.83 -0.07
C GLN A 77 -5.85 18.43 -0.49
N TRP A 78 -4.66 18.32 -1.07
CA TRP A 78 -4.10 17.03 -1.46
C TRP A 78 -2.59 16.99 -1.27
N ALA A 79 -2.07 15.79 -1.06
CA ALA A 79 -0.65 15.52 -1.06
C ALA A 79 -0.40 14.22 -1.81
N THR A 80 0.67 14.19 -2.61
CA THR A 80 1.10 13.01 -3.34
C THR A 80 2.45 12.55 -2.82
N VAL A 81 2.53 11.24 -2.60
CA VAL A 81 3.75 10.52 -2.26
C VAL A 81 4.13 9.67 -3.45
N GLU A 82 5.26 9.97 -4.08
CA GLU A 82 5.88 9.09 -5.07
C GLU A 82 6.76 8.07 -4.34
N GLY A 83 6.86 6.87 -4.89
CA GLY A 83 7.75 5.86 -4.31
C GLY A 83 8.00 4.69 -5.24
N ARG A 84 8.68 3.68 -4.68
CA ARG A 84 8.92 2.40 -5.33
C ARG A 84 8.21 1.30 -4.55
N ALA A 85 7.45 0.49 -5.27
CA ALA A 85 6.76 -0.66 -4.73
C ALA A 85 7.72 -1.83 -4.48
N GLU A 86 7.55 -2.45 -3.33
CA GLU A 86 8.04 -3.77 -2.98
C GLU A 86 6.80 -4.65 -2.74
N LEU A 87 6.75 -5.81 -3.40
CA LEU A 87 5.62 -6.72 -3.32
C LEU A 87 5.95 -7.87 -2.37
N ALA A 88 5.04 -8.15 -1.44
CA ALA A 88 5.16 -9.25 -0.51
C ALA A 88 3.87 -10.08 -0.53
N GLY A 89 3.96 -11.33 -0.97
CA GLY A 89 2.77 -12.16 -1.10
C GLY A 89 3.09 -13.59 -1.56
N PRO A 90 2.06 -14.43 -1.76
CA PRO A 90 2.25 -15.85 -2.12
C PRO A 90 2.99 -16.05 -3.45
N ASP A 91 2.94 -15.05 -4.33
CA ASP A 91 3.60 -15.03 -5.64
C ASP A 91 4.82 -14.08 -5.68
N ASP A 92 5.12 -13.39 -4.57
CA ASP A 92 6.13 -12.35 -4.44
C ASP A 92 6.92 -12.55 -3.13
N THR A 93 7.90 -13.45 -3.17
CA THR A 93 8.74 -13.77 -2.01
C THR A 93 9.73 -12.65 -1.73
N GLN A 94 9.92 -12.32 -0.45
CA GLN A 94 10.98 -11.41 -0.01
C GLN A 94 11.97 -12.13 0.90
N PRO A 95 13.26 -11.74 0.92
CA PRO A 95 14.25 -12.37 1.80
C PRO A 95 13.89 -12.29 3.30
N TRP A 96 13.18 -11.23 3.70
CA TRP A 96 12.69 -11.02 5.06
C TRP A 96 11.34 -11.69 5.34
N LEU A 97 10.68 -12.23 4.32
CA LEU A 97 9.40 -12.92 4.41
C LEU A 97 9.60 -14.43 4.26
N SER A 98 10.08 -15.07 5.32
CA SER A 98 10.45 -16.50 5.31
C SER A 98 9.34 -17.43 5.82
N ASP A 99 8.32 -16.90 6.50
CA ASP A 99 7.26 -17.66 7.16
C ASP A 99 5.86 -17.21 6.67
N PRO A 100 4.97 -18.14 6.26
CA PRO A 100 3.57 -17.83 5.99
C PRO A 100 2.85 -17.03 7.09
N ASP A 101 3.20 -17.25 8.36
CA ASP A 101 2.61 -16.48 9.47
C ASP A 101 3.04 -15.00 9.46
N GLN A 102 4.24 -14.69 8.96
CA GLN A 102 4.67 -13.29 8.81
C GLN A 102 3.84 -12.56 7.76
N LEU A 103 3.49 -13.21 6.65
CA LEU A 103 2.65 -12.60 5.62
C LEU A 103 1.24 -12.32 6.17
N ARG A 104 0.69 -13.28 6.92
CA ARG A 104 -0.62 -13.16 7.56
C ARG A 104 -0.67 -11.96 8.51
N LEU A 105 0.33 -11.82 9.38
CA LEU A 105 0.45 -10.69 10.29
C LEU A 105 0.63 -9.37 9.54
N LEU A 106 1.47 -9.34 8.50
CA LEU A 106 1.69 -8.14 7.68
C LEU A 106 0.41 -7.65 7.00
N LEU A 107 -0.44 -8.56 6.49
CA LEU A 107 -1.74 -8.21 5.92
C LEU A 107 -2.63 -7.51 6.95
N ARG A 108 -2.67 -8.03 8.19
CA ARG A 108 -3.41 -7.42 9.30
C ARG A 108 -2.83 -6.05 9.69
N ASP A 109 -1.51 -5.91 9.75
CA ASP A 109 -0.84 -4.65 10.07
C ASP A 109 -1.17 -3.57 9.04
N VAL A 110 -1.12 -3.90 7.75
CA VAL A 110 -1.47 -2.98 6.66
C VAL A 110 -2.94 -2.60 6.71
N PHE A 111 -3.84 -3.56 6.95
CA PHE A 111 -5.26 -3.27 7.08
C PHE A 111 -5.56 -2.33 8.25
N SER A 112 -4.92 -2.58 9.39
CA SER A 112 -5.08 -1.77 10.61
C SER A 112 -4.48 -0.37 10.42
N ALA A 113 -3.30 -0.27 9.81
CA ALA A 113 -2.65 1.00 9.47
C ALA A 113 -3.48 1.82 8.48
N ALA A 114 -4.26 1.16 7.63
CA ALA A 114 -5.20 1.82 6.72
C ALA A 114 -6.56 2.13 7.38
N GLY A 115 -6.68 2.05 8.71
CA GLY A 115 -7.91 2.38 9.44
C GLY A 115 -8.99 1.29 9.40
N GLY A 116 -8.65 0.08 8.97
CA GLY A 116 -9.53 -1.08 9.04
C GLY A 116 -9.59 -1.66 10.45
N SER A 117 -10.78 -2.08 10.88
CA SER A 117 -10.99 -2.90 12.08
C SER A 117 -11.77 -4.15 11.71
N HIS A 118 -11.48 -5.28 12.34
CA HIS A 118 -12.17 -6.54 12.08
C HIS A 118 -12.48 -7.25 13.41
N ASP A 119 -13.71 -7.77 13.52
CA ASP A 119 -14.17 -8.47 14.74
C ASP A 119 -13.79 -9.96 14.72
N ASP A 120 -13.66 -10.56 13.52
CA ASP A 120 -13.20 -11.95 13.31
C ASP A 120 -11.92 -11.98 12.46
N TRP A 121 -10.76 -11.96 13.12
CA TRP A 121 -9.49 -11.99 12.41
C TRP A 121 -9.16 -13.35 11.76
N ASP A 122 -9.79 -14.42 12.20
CA ASP A 122 -9.57 -15.74 11.60
C ASP A 122 -10.29 -15.84 10.25
N GLU A 123 -11.48 -15.25 10.13
CA GLU A 123 -12.15 -15.05 8.84
C GLU A 123 -11.32 -14.19 7.90
N TYR A 124 -10.83 -13.06 8.39
CA TYR A 124 -9.95 -12.17 7.62
C TYR A 124 -8.76 -12.96 7.03
N ASP A 125 -8.05 -13.72 7.86
CA ASP A 125 -6.89 -14.50 7.41
C ASP A 125 -7.25 -15.56 6.36
N ARG A 126 -8.37 -16.27 6.55
CA ARG A 126 -8.86 -17.25 5.56
C ARG A 126 -9.17 -16.58 4.22
N VAL A 127 -9.82 -15.43 4.23
CA VAL A 127 -10.14 -14.68 3.01
C VAL A 127 -8.87 -14.21 2.33
N MET A 128 -7.94 -13.58 3.06
CA MET A 128 -6.69 -13.09 2.48
C MET A 128 -5.85 -14.20 1.83
N ALA A 129 -5.78 -15.37 2.48
CA ALA A 129 -5.09 -16.54 1.96
C ALA A 129 -5.78 -17.10 0.71
N SER A 130 -7.10 -17.26 0.73
CA SER A 130 -7.86 -17.84 -0.39
C SER A 130 -7.84 -16.95 -1.64
N GLU A 131 -7.86 -15.63 -1.46
CA GLU A 131 -7.73 -14.65 -2.55
C GLU A 131 -6.27 -14.42 -2.99
N ARG A 132 -5.31 -15.08 -2.34
CA ARG A 132 -3.87 -14.92 -2.58
C ARG A 132 -3.43 -13.45 -2.55
N ARG A 133 -3.91 -12.72 -1.55
CA ARG A 133 -3.60 -11.28 -1.45
C ARG A 133 -2.12 -11.04 -1.26
N ALA A 134 -1.65 -9.98 -1.90
CA ALA A 134 -0.30 -9.45 -1.73
C ALA A 134 -0.38 -8.09 -1.03
N VAL A 135 0.68 -7.80 -0.30
CA VAL A 135 0.98 -6.49 0.26
C VAL A 135 1.86 -5.74 -0.73
N VAL A 136 1.55 -4.47 -0.93
CA VAL A 136 2.40 -3.53 -1.64
C VAL A 136 2.94 -2.55 -0.61
N LEU A 137 4.24 -2.65 -0.32
CA LEU A 137 4.97 -1.67 0.48
C LEU A 137 5.57 -0.63 -0.46
N ILE A 138 5.55 0.63 -0.07
CA ILE A 138 5.99 1.74 -0.92
C ILE A 138 7.02 2.55 -0.14
N ALA A 139 8.28 2.46 -0.57
CA ALA A 139 9.35 3.29 -0.07
C ALA A 139 9.19 4.72 -0.66
N PRO A 140 8.93 5.75 0.17
CA PRO A 140 8.70 7.11 -0.31
C PRO A 140 9.98 7.71 -0.92
N THR A 141 9.86 8.34 -2.08
CA THR A 141 10.97 9.05 -2.75
C THR A 141 10.72 10.53 -2.89
N ARG A 142 9.45 10.96 -2.90
CA ARG A 142 9.08 12.37 -3.01
C ARG A 142 7.72 12.63 -2.38
N VAL A 143 7.56 13.80 -1.75
CA VAL A 143 6.27 14.29 -1.27
C VAL A 143 6.05 15.70 -1.79
N TYR A 144 4.85 15.96 -2.32
CA TYR A 144 4.43 17.29 -2.76
C TYR A 144 2.92 17.50 -2.58
N THR A 145 2.49 18.75 -2.57
CA THR A 145 1.11 19.16 -2.25
C THR A 145 0.71 20.36 -3.10
N ASN A 146 -0.53 20.83 -3.00
CA ASN A 146 -1.02 22.08 -3.60
C ASN A 146 -0.82 23.31 -2.73
N ARG A 147 0.20 23.31 -1.88
CA ARG A 147 0.66 24.44 -1.09
C ARG A 147 2.11 24.76 -1.41
#